data_AF-A0A1B9JXK5-F1
#
_entry.id   AF-A0A1B9JXK5-F1
#
_cell.length_a   1.000
_cell.length_b   1.000
_cell.length_c   1.000
_cell.angle_alpha   90.00
_cell.angle_beta   90.00
_cell.angle_gamma   90.00
#
_symmetry.space_group_name_H-M   'P 1'
#
loop_
_entity.id
_entity.type
_entity.pdbx_description
1 polymer ?
#
loop_
_entity_poly.entity_id
_entity_poly.type
_entity_poly.pdbx_seq_one_letter_code
_entity_poly.pdbx_strand_id
1 'polypeptide(L)' 'MKIIVTRDDMIAVKQCSRGGREFFKRHGLDWNQFLKEGIDAEILKSTNDAMANQVIEHAERRTWVEVRKSKL' A
#
# COMPACT_ATOMS: atom_id res chain seq x y z
N MET A 1 14.43 0.52 5.32
CA MET A 1 13.25 0.21 6.16
C MET A 1 12.19 -0.33 5.22
N LYS A 2 11.67 -1.53 5.44
CA LYS A 2 10.67 -2.14 4.56
C LYS A 2 9.29 -1.62 4.94
N ILE A 3 8.59 -0.98 4.01
CA ILE A 3 7.26 -0.41 4.25
C ILE A 3 6.24 -1.34 3.62
N ILE A 4 5.36 -1.90 4.44
CA ILE A 4 4.30 -2.78 3.98
C ILE A 4 3.04 -1.95 3.81
N VAL A 5 2.56 -1.89 2.57
CA VAL A 5 1.29 -1.32 2.21
C VAL A 5 0.20 -2.35 2.46
N THR A 6 -0.83 -1.95 3.18
CA THR A 6 -1.94 -2.82 3.58
C THR A 6 -3.27 -2.35 2.99
N ARG A 7 -4.31 -3.19 3.11
CA ARG A 7 -5.68 -2.80 2.77
C ARG A 7 -6.13 -1.54 3.52
N ASP A 8 -5.71 -1.36 4.77
CA ASP A 8 -6.12 -0.21 5.59
C ASP A 8 -5.61 1.10 4.99
N ASP A 9 -4.36 1.11 4.49
CA ASP A 9 -3.79 2.25 3.77
C ASP A 9 -4.63 2.61 2.53
N MET A 10 -5.11 1.59 1.82
CA MET A 10 -5.97 1.73 0.65
C MET A 10 -7.34 2.34 1.02
N ILE A 11 -7.92 1.92 2.15
CA ILE A 11 -9.19 2.44 2.66
C ILE A 11 -9.03 3.91 3.11
N ALA A 12 -7.94 4.23 3.80
CA ALA A 12 -7.67 5.57 4.30
C ALA A 12 -7.57 6.62 3.18
N VAL A 13 -7.06 6.24 2.01
CA VAL A 13 -7.02 7.10 0.82
C VAL A 13 -8.26 6.96 -0.09
N LYS A 14 -9.33 6.32 0.40
CA LYS A 14 -10.62 6.16 -0.31
C LYS A 14 -10.51 5.43 -1.65
N GLN A 15 -9.53 4.55 -1.81
CA GLN A 15 -9.39 3.71 -2.99
C GLN A 15 -10.37 2.53 -2.92
N CYS A 16 -11.01 2.22 -4.05
CA CYS A 16 -12.04 1.18 -4.09
C CYS A 16 -11.45 -0.22 -4.37
N SER A 17 -12.01 -1.26 -3.73
CA SER A 17 -11.56 -2.65 -3.92
C SER A 17 -11.62 -3.14 -5.36
N ARG A 18 -12.58 -2.61 -6.15
CA ARG A 18 -12.68 -2.94 -7.58
C ARG A 18 -11.47 -2.40 -8.36
N GLY A 19 -11.10 -1.15 -8.13
CA GLY A 19 -9.94 -0.52 -8.76
C GLY A 19 -8.64 -1.20 -8.35
N GLY A 20 -8.50 -1.49 -7.05
CA GLY A 20 -7.36 -2.25 -6.53
C GLY A 20 -7.22 -3.62 -7.20
N ARG A 21 -8.30 -4.41 -7.28
CA ARG A 21 -8.24 -5.73 -7.93
C ARG A 21 -7.84 -5.66 -9.41
N GLU A 22 -8.39 -4.71 -10.17
CA GLU A 22 -8.02 -4.51 -11.57
C GLU A 22 -6.57 -4.05 -11.73
N PHE A 23 -6.09 -3.15 -10.87
CA PHE A 23 -4.69 -2.74 -10.83
C PHE A 23 -3.76 -3.93 -10.57
N PHE A 24 -4.03 -4.73 -9.54
CA PHE A 24 -3.23 -5.91 -9.21
C PHE A 24 -3.18 -6.90 -10.39
N LYS A 25 -4.33 -7.15 -11.04
CA LYS A 25 -4.40 -8.00 -12.22
C LYS A 25 -3.56 -7.47 -13.40
N ARG A 26 -3.59 -6.16 -13.67
CA ARG A 26 -2.81 -5.52 -14.76
C ARG A 26 -1.31 -5.62 -14.54
N HIS A 27 -0.86 -5.58 -13.29
CA HIS A 27 0.56 -5.62 -12.91
C HIS A 27 1.05 -7.03 -12.53
N GLY A 28 0.23 -8.08 -12.69
CA GLY A 28 0.62 -9.45 -12.36
C GLY A 28 0.81 -9.70 -10.86
N LEU A 29 0.15 -8.90 -10.02
CA LEU A 29 0.21 -8.98 -8.56
C LEU A 29 -0.97 -9.79 -8.00
N ASP A 30 -0.76 -10.47 -6.88
CA ASP A 30 -1.80 -11.26 -6.23
C ASP A 30 -2.63 -10.41 -5.24
N TRP A 31 -3.88 -10.15 -5.61
CA TRP A 31 -4.84 -9.41 -4.79
C TRP A 31 -5.19 -10.13 -3.47
N ASN A 32 -5.32 -11.45 -3.48
CA ASN A 32 -5.68 -12.22 -2.29
C ASN A 32 -4.51 -12.28 -1.31
N GLN A 33 -3.28 -12.37 -1.80
CA GLN A 33 -2.09 -12.28 -0.97
C GLN A 33 -1.98 -10.90 -0.31
N PHE A 34 -2.19 -9.83 -1.08
CA PHE A 34 -2.22 -8.47 -0.55
C PHE A 34 -3.23 -8.27 0.59
N LEU A 35 -4.43 -8.85 0.48
CA LEU A 35 -5.44 -8.75 1.54
C LEU A 35 -5.04 -9.45 2.84
N LYS A 36 -4.15 -10.45 2.79
CA LYS A 36 -3.72 -11.24 3.95
C LYS A 36 -2.44 -10.67 4.58
N GLU A 37 -1.46 -10.35 3.74
CA GLU A 37 -0.09 -10.06 4.17
C GLU A 37 0.35 -8.62 3.88
N GLY A 38 -0.42 -7.89 3.07
CA GLY A 38 0.02 -6.64 2.46
C GLY A 38 1.03 -6.87 1.32
N ILE A 39 1.66 -5.80 0.86
CA ILE A 39 2.67 -5.83 -0.20
C ILE A 39 3.78 -4.82 0.10
N ASP A 40 5.00 -5.11 -0.37
CA ASP A 40 6.10 -4.16 -0.27
C ASP A 40 5.81 -2.90 -1.09
N ALA A 41 5.98 -1.73 -0.49
CA ALA A 41 5.82 -0.44 -1.15
C ALA A 41 6.72 -0.31 -2.39
N GLU A 42 7.91 -0.92 -2.40
CA GLU A 42 8.83 -0.86 -3.54
C GLU A 42 8.25 -1.60 -4.77
N ILE A 43 7.49 -2.68 -4.56
CA ILE A 43 6.79 -3.37 -5.65
C ILE A 43 5.74 -2.45 -6.27
N LEU A 44 4.98 -1.72 -5.43
CA LEU A 44 4.00 -0.76 -5.93
C LEU A 44 4.67 0.44 -6.62
N LYS A 45 5.80 0.95 -6.11
CA LYS A 45 6.55 2.05 -6.76
C LYS A 45 7.01 1.68 -8.16
N SER A 46 7.40 0.42 -8.38
CA SER A 46 7.85 -0.06 -9.70
C SER A 46 6.77 0.03 -10.79
N THR A 47 5.48 0.10 -10.40
CA THR A 47 4.36 0.25 -11.34
C THR A 47 4.24 1.65 -11.93
N ASN A 48 4.89 2.66 -11.32
CA ASN A 48 4.81 4.08 -11.67
C ASN A 48 3.36 4.59 -11.81
N ASP A 49 2.45 4.08 -10.97
CA ASP A 49 1.03 4.45 -10.98
C ASP A 49 0.71 5.54 -9.94
N ALA A 50 0.01 6.58 -10.39
CA ALA A 50 -0.31 7.73 -9.55
C ALA A 50 -1.25 7.38 -8.39
N MET A 51 -2.14 6.41 -8.54
CA MET A 51 -3.00 5.98 -7.44
C MET A 51 -2.24 5.11 -6.44
N ALA A 52 -1.37 4.21 -6.91
CA ALA A 52 -0.51 3.41 -6.06
C ALA A 52 0.38 4.30 -5.18
N ASN A 53 0.93 5.38 -5.74
CA ASN A 53 1.74 6.36 -5.01
C ASN A 53 0.98 6.98 -3.82
N GLN A 54 -0.30 7.33 -3.98
CA GLN A 54 -1.09 7.88 -2.87
C GLN A 54 -1.22 6.89 -1.70
N VAL A 55 -1.39 5.60 -2.01
CA VAL A 55 -1.47 4.54 -0.99
C VAL A 55 -0.11 4.37 -0.30
N ILE A 56 0.99 4.41 -1.07
CA ILE A 56 2.35 4.36 -0.55
C ILE A 56 2.61 5.52 0.42
N GLU A 57 2.31 6.76 0.02
CA GLU A 57 2.51 7.95 0.85
C GLU A 57 1.72 7.88 2.17
N HIS A 58 0.55 7.24 2.17
CA HIS A 58 -0.18 6.98 3.41
C HIS A 58 0.53 5.95 4.29
N ALA A 59 0.96 4.82 3.72
CA ALA A 59 1.69 3.78 4.45
C ALA A 59 3.02 4.30 5.03
N GLU A 60 3.72 5.17 4.29
CA GLU A 60 4.94 5.84 4.76
C GLU A 60 4.65 6.73 5.98
N ARG A 61 3.60 7.56 5.92
CA ARG A 61 3.17 8.39 7.05
C ARG A 61 2.76 7.57 8.27
N ARG A 62 1.98 6.51 8.07
CA ARG A 62 1.56 5.59 9.14
C ARG A 62 2.79 5.00 9.84
N THR A 63 3.72 4.43 9.07
CA THR A 63 4.96 3.83 9.58
C THR A 63 5.81 4.86 10.34
N TRP A 64 5.92 6.09 9.82
CA TRP A 64 6.70 7.14 10.45
C TRP A 64 6.11 7.59 11.80
N VAL A 65 4.77 7.67 11.90
CA VAL A 65 4.07 7.96 13.17
C VAL A 65 4.32 6.85 14.19
N GLU A 66 4.29 5.58 13.77
CA GLU A 66 4.56 4.43 14.65
C GLU A 66 5.99 4.48 15.20
N VAL A 67 6.99 4.72 14.35
CA VAL A 67 8.40 4.86 14.77
C VAL A 67 8.58 6.02 15.75
N ARG A 68 7.92 7.15 15.51
CA ARG A 68 8.06 8.34 16.37
C ARG A 68 7.38 8.16 17.74
N LYS A 69 6.25 7.45 17.80
CA LYS A 69 5.59 7.08 19.06
C LYS A 69 6.41 6.10 19.89
N SER A 70 7.09 5.15 19.26
CA SER A 70 7.93 4.16 19.95
C SER A 70 9.20 4.77 20.56
N LYS A 71 9.56 6.01 20.19
CA LYS A 71 10.79 6.70 20.62
C LYS A 71 10.54 7.73 21.73
N LEU A 72 9.27 7.89 22.15
CA LEU A 72 8.80 8.68 23.30
C LEU A 72 8.46 7.73 24.44
#